data_AF-A0AAV5YBK8-F1
#
_entry.id   AF-A0AAV5YBK8-F1
#
_cell.length_a   1.000
_cell.length_b   1.000
_cell.length_c   1.000
_cell.angle_alpha   90.00
_cell.angle_beta   90.00
_cell.angle_gamma   90.00
#
_symmetry.space_group_name_H-M   'P 1'
#
loop_
_entity.id
_entity.type
_entity.pdbx_description
1 polymer ?
#
loop_
_entity_poly.entity_id
_entity_poly.type
_entity_poly.pdbx_seq_one_letter_code
_entity_poly.pdbx_strand_id
1 'polypeptide(L)'
;MTPDELVHSLVALFPDFAEFWESPDNASREDDGTFTVCGAFSEFSEFFCENYEELPPLKLQALGWMLAECMADPDSDLEEATATCFLENVAAERFHADFERFLIGRPLEFYAQWGEEL
;
A
#
# COMPACT_ATOMS: atom_id res chain seq x y z
N MET A 1 -5.69 -4.77 12.27
CA MET A 1 -4.30 -5.02 11.85
C MET A 1 -3.42 -4.03 12.57
N THR A 2 -2.40 -4.48 13.30
CA THR A 2 -1.38 -3.62 13.91
C THR A 2 -0.32 -3.20 12.86
N PRO A 3 0.55 -2.21 13.15
CA PRO A 3 1.65 -1.87 12.25
C PRO A 3 2.55 -3.08 11.92
N ASP A 4 2.92 -3.89 12.92
CA ASP A 4 3.74 -5.09 12.69
C ASP A 4 3.04 -6.15 11.83
N GLU A 5 1.73 -6.38 12.05
CA GLU A 5 0.94 -7.31 11.24
C GLU A 5 0.86 -6.84 9.77
N LEU A 6 0.76 -5.53 9.55
CA LEU A 6 0.76 -4.92 8.23
C LEU A 6 2.09 -5.17 7.52
N VAL A 7 3.22 -4.79 8.12
CA VAL A 7 4.55 -5.00 7.52
C VAL A 7 4.81 -6.48 7.26
N HIS A 8 4.46 -7.37 8.20
CA HIS A 8 4.62 -8.80 8.02
C HIS A 8 3.82 -9.33 6.81
N SER A 9 2.58 -8.84 6.63
CA SER A 9 1.72 -9.23 5.51
C SER A 9 2.27 -8.69 4.18
N LEU A 10 2.74 -7.44 4.16
CA LEU A 10 3.36 -6.83 2.99
C LEU A 10 4.64 -7.57 2.58
N VAL A 11 5.52 -7.90 3.53
CA VAL A 11 6.73 -8.69 3.27
C VAL A 11 6.39 -10.11 2.80
N ALA A 12 5.36 -10.74 3.34
CA ALA A 12 4.93 -12.06 2.88
C ALA A 12 4.46 -12.03 1.41
N LEU A 13 3.80 -10.96 0.98
CA LEU A 13 3.41 -10.76 -0.42
C LEU A 13 4.59 -10.35 -1.30
N PHE A 14 5.43 -9.45 -0.81
CA PHE A 14 6.56 -8.84 -1.52
C PHE A 14 7.85 -9.01 -0.72
N PRO A 15 8.53 -10.16 -0.81
CA PRO A 15 9.72 -10.43 0.01
C PRO A 15 10.84 -9.40 -0.16
N ASP A 16 10.98 -8.81 -1.36
CA ASP A 16 11.99 -7.80 -1.65
C ASP A 16 11.74 -6.49 -0.89
N PHE A 17 10.49 -6.24 -0.45
CA PHE A 17 10.16 -5.12 0.44
C PHE A 17 10.84 -5.25 1.81
N ALA A 18 11.21 -6.46 2.25
CA ALA A 18 11.90 -6.63 3.54
C ALA A 18 13.25 -5.91 3.57
N GLU A 19 14.00 -5.95 2.47
CA GLU A 19 15.28 -5.25 2.37
C GLU A 19 15.06 -3.73 2.32
N PHE A 20 14.03 -3.29 1.58
CA PHE A 20 13.64 -1.88 1.52
C PHE A 20 13.23 -1.34 2.91
N TRP A 21 12.40 -2.09 3.64
CA TRP A 21 11.93 -1.73 4.98
C TRP A 21 13.04 -1.66 6.04
N GLU A 22 14.09 -2.49 5.92
CA GLU A 22 15.25 -2.48 6.81
C GLU A 22 16.33 -1.47 6.36
N SER A 23 16.10 -0.71 5.29
CA SER A 23 17.03 0.30 4.81
C SER A 23 17.30 1.36 5.89
N PRO A 24 18.56 1.81 6.07
CA PRO A 24 18.87 2.93 6.95
C PRO A 24 18.25 4.26 6.48
N ASP A 25 17.80 4.32 5.23
CA ASP A 25 17.13 5.50 4.66
C ASP A 25 15.61 5.51 4.92
N ASN A 26 15.06 4.46 5.53
CA ASN A 26 13.63 4.37 5.89
C ASN A 26 13.28 5.43 6.95
N ALA A 27 12.64 6.51 6.50
CA ALA A 27 12.22 7.62 7.36
C ALA A 27 10.92 7.34 8.13
N SER A 28 10.26 6.22 7.84
CA SER A 28 9.01 5.80 8.47
C SER A 28 9.22 5.07 9.81
N ARG A 29 10.48 4.75 10.15
CA ARG A 29 10.89 4.13 11.41
C ARG A 29 11.62 5.11 12.31
N GLU A 30 11.24 5.14 13.57
CA GLU A 30 11.92 5.92 14.60
C GLU A 30 13.21 5.23 15.08
N ASP A 31 14.10 5.97 15.74
CA ASP A 31 15.37 5.46 16.29
C ASP A 31 15.18 4.30 17.31
N ASP A 32 14.01 4.22 17.94
CA ASP A 32 13.64 3.15 18.88
C ASP A 32 13.00 1.93 18.19
N GLY A 33 12.87 1.98 16.86
CA GLY A 33 12.28 0.95 16.02
C GLY A 33 10.75 1.00 15.94
N THR A 34 10.10 1.97 16.57
CA THR A 34 8.64 2.14 16.45
C THR A 34 8.26 2.77 15.12
N PHE A 35 7.02 2.50 14.68
CA PHE A 35 6.44 3.03 13.45
C PHE A 35 4.92 2.95 13.51
N THR A 36 4.25 3.59 12.55
CA THR A 36 2.78 3.65 12.45
C THR A 36 2.30 2.89 11.21
N VAL A 37 0.99 2.63 11.12
CA VAL A 37 0.37 2.09 9.89
C VAL A 37 0.54 3.06 8.71
N CYS A 38 0.47 4.37 8.96
CA CYS A 38 0.75 5.40 7.96
C CYS A 38 2.18 5.28 7.43
N GLY A 39 3.17 5.22 8.32
CA GLY A 39 4.58 5.06 7.94
C GLY A 39 4.82 3.78 7.15
N ALA A 40 4.26 2.65 7.60
CA ALA A 40 4.37 1.38 6.87
C ALA A 40 3.79 1.45 5.46
N PHE A 41 2.62 2.07 5.28
CA PHE A 41 2.03 2.24 3.95
C PHE A 41 2.76 3.26 3.09
N SER A 42 3.25 4.37 3.66
CA SER A 42 4.05 5.35 2.95
C SER A 42 5.33 4.72 2.38
N GLU A 43 6.08 4.00 3.21
CA GLU A 43 7.30 3.30 2.77
C GLU A 43 6.98 2.24 1.70
N PHE A 44 5.90 1.49 1.91
CA PHE A 44 5.47 0.48 0.94
C PHE A 44 5.01 1.11 -0.38
N SER A 45 4.40 2.30 -0.35
CA SER A 45 3.99 3.01 -1.56
C SER A 45 5.19 3.38 -2.41
N GLU A 46 6.30 3.82 -1.80
CA GLU A 46 7.54 4.13 -2.51
C GLU A 46 8.11 2.87 -3.18
N PHE A 47 8.31 1.80 -2.40
CA PHE A 47 8.73 0.50 -2.94
C PHE A 47 7.82 0.03 -4.09
N PHE A 48 6.51 0.12 -3.90
CA PHE A 48 5.53 -0.35 -4.88
C PHE A 48 5.59 0.45 -6.17
N CYS A 49 5.68 1.78 -6.09
CA CYS A 49 5.75 2.67 -7.26
C CYS A 49 7.05 2.48 -8.04
N GLU A 50 8.19 2.31 -7.36
CA GLU A 50 9.48 2.07 -8.01
C GLU A 50 9.54 0.73 -8.76
N ASN A 51 8.86 -0.30 -8.23
CA ASN A 51 9.00 -1.67 -8.71
C ASN A 51 7.78 -2.19 -9.49
N TYR A 52 6.71 -1.39 -9.64
CA TYR A 52 5.41 -1.83 -10.16
C TYR A 52 5.48 -2.68 -11.44
N GLU A 53 6.27 -2.25 -12.42
CA GLU A 53 6.36 -2.89 -13.74
C GLU A 53 6.94 -4.32 -13.68
N GLU A 54 7.63 -4.66 -12.59
CA GLU A 54 8.23 -5.97 -12.36
C GLU A 54 7.37 -6.86 -11.45
N LEU A 55 6.30 -6.31 -10.85
CA LEU A 55 5.47 -7.03 -9.88
C LEU A 55 4.55 -8.06 -10.58
N PRO A 56 4.54 -9.33 -10.13
CA PRO A 56 3.66 -10.36 -10.66
C PRO A 56 2.17 -10.02 -10.47
N PRO A 57 1.31 -10.19 -11.49
CA PRO A 57 -0.13 -9.93 -11.38
C PRO A 57 -0.84 -10.69 -10.24
N LEU A 58 -0.38 -11.89 -9.90
CA LEU A 58 -0.93 -12.66 -8.77
C LEU A 58 -0.70 -11.96 -7.43
N LYS A 59 0.46 -11.30 -7.26
CA LYS A 59 0.75 -10.53 -6.04
C LYS A 59 -0.06 -9.24 -6.00
N LEU A 60 -0.23 -8.57 -7.15
CA LEU A 60 -1.09 -7.39 -7.26
C LEU A 60 -2.56 -7.72 -6.91
N GLN A 61 -3.06 -8.87 -7.37
CA GLN A 61 -4.38 -9.35 -6.98
C GLN A 61 -4.48 -9.63 -5.48
N ALA A 62 -3.48 -10.29 -4.89
CA ALA A 62 -3.45 -10.56 -3.45
C ALA A 62 -3.41 -9.27 -2.62
N LEU A 63 -2.63 -8.27 -3.07
CA LEU A 63 -2.61 -6.94 -2.48
C LEU A 63 -4.01 -6.29 -2.55
N GLY A 64 -4.70 -6.38 -3.67
CA GLY A 64 -6.07 -5.87 -3.80
C GLY A 64 -7.05 -6.43 -2.76
N TRP A 65 -6.96 -7.73 -2.46
CA TRP A 65 -7.74 -8.35 -1.37
C TRP A 65 -7.35 -7.82 0.00
N MET A 66 -6.05 -7.71 0.26
CA MET A 66 -5.52 -7.19 1.53
C MET A 66 -5.98 -5.74 1.78
N LEU A 67 -5.90 -4.87 0.77
CA LEU A 67 -6.36 -3.48 0.88
C LEU A 67 -7.86 -3.40 1.19
N ALA A 68 -8.66 -4.31 0.62
CA ALA A 68 -10.09 -4.38 0.91
C ALA A 68 -10.37 -4.79 2.37
N GLU A 69 -9.52 -5.65 2.95
CA GLU A 69 -9.58 -5.98 4.38
C GLU A 69 -9.13 -4.80 5.25
N CYS A 70 -8.10 -4.06 4.84
CA CYS A 70 -7.63 -2.87 5.55
C CYS A 70 -8.68 -1.76 5.60
N MET A 71 -9.49 -1.61 4.55
CA MET A 71 -10.57 -0.63 4.46
C MET A 71 -11.95 -1.20 4.84
N ALA A 72 -12.01 -2.37 5.49
CA ALA A 72 -13.29 -3.02 5.82
C ALA A 72 -14.06 -2.29 6.93
N ASP A 73 -13.35 -1.59 7.83
CA ASP A 73 -13.93 -0.76 8.89
C ASP A 73 -13.78 0.73 8.52
N PRO A 74 -14.87 1.40 8.10
CA PRO A 74 -14.86 2.82 7.77
C PRO A 74 -14.44 3.68 8.97
N ASP A 75 -13.76 4.79 8.72
CA ASP A 75 -13.33 5.76 9.74
C ASP A 75 -12.26 5.22 10.70
N SER A 76 -11.61 4.10 10.35
CA SER A 76 -10.47 3.55 11.10
C SER A 76 -9.15 4.16 10.63
N ASP A 77 -8.17 4.28 11.55
CA ASP A 77 -6.80 4.72 11.21
C ASP A 77 -6.18 3.85 10.10
N LEU A 78 -6.59 2.58 10.01
CA LEU A 78 -6.12 1.66 8.98
C LEU A 78 -6.72 1.99 7.61
N GLU A 79 -8.02 2.33 7.54
CA GLU A 79 -8.63 2.81 6.31
C GLU A 79 -7.95 4.11 5.86
N GLU A 80 -7.82 5.09 6.76
CA GLU A 80 -7.21 6.39 6.45
C GLU A 80 -5.78 6.22 5.94
N ALA A 81 -4.96 5.40 6.61
CA ALA A 81 -3.60 5.11 6.17
C ALA A 81 -3.57 4.38 4.81
N THR A 82 -4.48 3.44 4.57
CA THR A 82 -4.56 2.74 3.27
C THR A 82 -4.89 3.71 2.14
N ALA A 83 -5.86 4.59 2.37
CA ALA A 83 -6.31 5.57 1.39
C ALA A 83 -5.24 6.63 1.11
N THR A 84 -4.75 7.30 2.14
CA THR A 84 -3.91 8.51 2.02
C THR A 84 -2.41 8.22 1.91
N CYS A 85 -1.91 7.15 2.53
CA CYS A 85 -0.48 6.83 2.52
C CYS A 85 -0.10 5.79 1.46
N PHE A 86 -1.08 5.12 0.84
CA PHE A 86 -0.83 4.16 -0.23
C PHE A 86 -1.62 4.47 -1.51
N LEU A 87 -2.95 4.39 -1.47
CA LEU A 87 -3.76 4.50 -2.68
C LEU A 87 -3.64 5.85 -3.37
N GLU A 88 -3.56 6.96 -2.63
CA GLU A 88 -3.35 8.31 -3.19
C GLU A 88 -2.01 8.43 -3.93
N ASN A 89 -0.92 7.95 -3.32
CA ASN A 89 0.41 7.93 -3.95
C ASN A 89 0.39 7.11 -5.24
N VAL A 90 -0.24 5.92 -5.19
CA VAL A 90 -0.35 5.03 -6.34
C VAL A 90 -1.29 5.58 -7.41
N ALA A 91 -2.34 6.32 -7.04
CA ALA A 91 -3.26 6.97 -7.99
C ALA A 91 -2.59 8.10 -8.79
N ALA A 92 -1.56 8.73 -8.23
CA ALA A 92 -0.78 9.76 -8.90
C ALA A 92 0.21 9.19 -9.95
N GLU A 93 0.39 7.87 -10.00
CA GLU A 93 1.36 7.22 -10.89
C GLU A 93 0.81 6.90 -12.28
N ARG A 94 1.70 6.86 -13.27
CA ARG A 94 1.32 6.57 -14.68
C ARG A 94 0.65 5.22 -14.90
N PHE A 95 0.87 4.27 -14.00
CA PHE A 95 0.34 2.92 -14.08
C PHE A 95 -1.00 2.76 -13.33
N HIS A 96 -1.55 3.83 -12.75
CA HIS A 96 -2.73 3.76 -11.88
C HIS A 96 -3.89 2.97 -12.50
N ALA A 97 -4.25 3.25 -13.76
CA ALA A 97 -5.33 2.57 -14.47
C ALA A 97 -5.07 1.06 -14.68
N ASP A 98 -3.79 0.67 -14.77
CA ASP A 98 -3.40 -0.74 -14.85
C ASP A 98 -3.51 -1.42 -13.47
N PHE A 99 -3.21 -0.71 -12.39
CA PHE A 99 -3.35 -1.23 -11.03
C PHE A 99 -4.81 -1.35 -10.58
N GLU A 100 -5.67 -0.40 -11.00
CA GLU A 100 -7.09 -0.34 -10.66
C GLU A 100 -7.82 -1.68 -10.87
N ARG A 101 -7.48 -2.42 -11.92
CA ARG A 101 -8.11 -3.73 -12.24
C ARG A 101 -7.90 -4.81 -11.18
N PHE A 102 -6.95 -4.62 -10.27
CA PHE A 102 -6.69 -5.55 -9.16
C PHE A 102 -7.44 -5.15 -7.88
N LEU A 103 -7.97 -3.92 -7.83
CA LEU A 103 -8.71 -3.42 -6.67
C LEU A 103 -10.15 -3.94 -6.67
N ILE A 104 -10.69 -4.06 -5.47
CA ILE A 104 -12.06 -4.50 -5.21
C ILE A 104 -12.63 -3.74 -4.00
N GLY A 105 -13.96 -3.69 -3.87
CA GLY A 105 -14.61 -3.08 -2.71
C GLY A 105 -14.22 -1.61 -2.52
N ARG A 106 -14.02 -1.19 -1.28
CA ARG A 106 -13.70 0.21 -0.93
C ARG A 106 -12.43 0.77 -1.59
N PRO A 107 -11.31 0.03 -1.68
CA PRO A 107 -10.15 0.49 -2.44
C PRO A 107 -10.51 0.90 -3.87
N LEU A 108 -11.31 0.10 -4.57
CA LEU A 108 -11.74 0.41 -5.95
C LEU A 108 -12.65 1.65 -5.99
N GLU A 109 -13.60 1.77 -5.06
CA GLU A 109 -14.47 2.95 -4.94
C GLU A 109 -13.65 4.23 -4.71
N PHE A 110 -12.66 4.18 -3.83
CA PHE A 110 -11.72 5.27 -3.60
C PHE A 110 -10.87 5.57 -4.83
N TYR A 111 -10.40 4.55 -5.54
CA TYR A 111 -9.50 4.72 -6.68
C TYR A 111 -10.22 5.29 -7.92
N ALA A 112 -11.49 4.91 -8.12
CA ALA A 112 -12.29 5.35 -9.27
C ALA A 112 -12.47 6.88 -9.35
N GLN A 113 -12.40 7.59 -8.22
CA GLN A 113 -12.50 9.05 -8.20
C GLN A 113 -11.32 9.74 -8.93
N TRP A 114 -10.20 9.04 -9.11
CA TRP A 114 -9.01 9.55 -9.79
C TRP A 114 -9.00 9.26 -11.30
N GLY A 115 -9.88 8.37 -11.78
CA GLY A 115 -10.04 8.08 -13.20
C GLY A 115 -10.90 9.10 -13.97
N GLU A 116 -11.59 10.00 -13.26
CA GLU A 116 -12.48 11.00 -13.87
C GLU A 116 -11.77 12.30 -14.32
N GLU A 117 -10.46 12.46 -14.04
CA GLU A 117 -9.69 13.69 -14.35
C GLU A 117 -8.70 13.58 -15.53
N LEU A 118 -8.72 12.50 -16.35
CA LEU A 118 -7.86 12.35 -17.54
C LEU A 118 -8.60 12.45 -18.88
#